data_AF-A0A7V9UWN8-F1
#
_entry.id   AF-A0A7V9UWN8-F1
#
_cell.length_a   1.000
_cell.length_b   1.000
_cell.length_c   1.000
_cell.angle_alpha   90.00
_cell.angle_beta   90.00
_cell.angle_gamma   90.00
#
_symmetry.space_group_name_H-M   'P 1'
#
loop_
_entity.id
_entity.type
_entity.pdbx_description
1 polymer ?
#
loop_
_entity_poly.entity_id
_entity_poly.type
_entity_poly.pdbx_seq_one_letter_code
_entity_poly.pdbx_strand_id
1 'polypeptide(L)'
;DCFNIPLITFEDVPGFLPGVNQEHLGIIRHGAKLLYAFAEATVPKITVITRKAYGGAYCVMASKHIRTDINFAYPSAEIAVMGAEGAVGVLHRKEISEADNAEDYRKSKVSELQEKFANPYVAAERGYIDEVIEPAHTRPKLIRALSLLQNKRDSNPPKKHGNIPL
;
A
#
# COMPACT_ATOMS: atom_id res chain seq x y z
N ASP A 1 4.60 -4.86 -18.54
CA ASP A 1 3.70 -6.01 -18.78
C ASP A 1 3.78 -6.52 -20.21
N CYS A 2 3.31 -5.76 -21.21
CA CYS A 2 3.24 -6.21 -22.62
C CYS A 2 4.53 -6.81 -23.23
N PHE A 3 5.70 -6.42 -22.72
CA PHE A 3 7.01 -6.89 -23.17
C PHE A 3 7.71 -7.84 -22.19
N ASN A 4 6.95 -8.45 -21.27
CA ASN A 4 7.43 -9.47 -20.34
C ASN A 4 8.52 -9.01 -19.34
N ILE A 5 8.59 -7.70 -19.06
CA ILE A 5 9.54 -7.14 -18.09
C ILE A 5 8.91 -7.20 -16.68
N PRO A 6 9.57 -7.85 -15.70
CA PRO A 6 9.13 -7.84 -14.30
C PRO A 6 9.02 -6.44 -13.69
N LEU A 7 8.11 -6.26 -12.74
CA LEU A 7 7.91 -5.01 -12.02
C LEU A 7 8.36 -5.16 -10.57
N ILE A 8 9.21 -4.24 -10.12
CA ILE A 8 9.60 -4.10 -8.71
C ILE A 8 9.16 -2.72 -8.25
N THR A 9 8.24 -2.67 -7.29
CA THR A 9 7.68 -1.43 -6.75
C THR A 9 8.26 -1.16 -5.38
N PHE A 10 8.74 0.06 -5.14
CA PHE A 10 9.13 0.54 -3.81
C PHE A 10 8.07 1.52 -3.32
N GLU A 11 7.49 1.25 -2.16
CA GLU A 11 6.37 2.01 -1.62
C GLU A 11 6.77 2.82 -0.37
N ASP A 12 6.63 4.15 -0.47
CA ASP A 12 6.60 5.09 0.65
C ASP A 12 5.61 6.22 0.31
N VAL A 13 4.31 5.95 0.43
CA VAL A 13 3.23 6.85 0.07
C VAL A 13 2.25 7.07 1.24
N PRO A 14 2.05 8.32 1.70
CA PRO A 14 1.08 8.63 2.76
C PRO A 14 -0.37 8.77 2.26
N GLY A 15 -0.59 8.75 0.94
CA GLY A 15 -1.90 8.97 0.32
C GLY A 15 -1.81 9.73 -0.99
N PHE A 16 -2.98 10.09 -1.53
CA PHE A 16 -3.10 11.00 -2.67
C PHE A 16 -2.94 12.44 -2.21
N LEU A 17 -2.46 13.32 -3.11
CA LEU A 17 -2.35 14.75 -2.83
C LEU A 17 -3.76 15.36 -2.66
N PRO A 18 -4.09 15.94 -1.49
CA PRO A 18 -5.37 16.62 -1.30
C PRO A 18 -5.43 17.93 -2.08
N GLY A 19 -6.60 18.26 -2.63
CA GLY A 19 -6.86 19.60 -3.18
C GLY A 19 -8.00 19.63 -4.20
N VAL A 20 -8.77 20.71 -4.19
CA VAL A 20 -9.92 20.92 -5.11
C VAL A 20 -9.50 20.77 -6.57
N ASN A 21 -8.32 21.27 -6.92
CA ASN A 21 -7.78 21.14 -8.28
C ASN A 21 -7.55 19.67 -8.67
N GLN A 22 -7.09 18.81 -7.75
CA GLN A 22 -6.90 17.38 -8.03
C GLN A 22 -8.24 16.71 -8.34
N GLU A 23 -9.28 17.04 -7.56
CA GLU A 23 -10.63 16.55 -7.80
C GLU A 23 -11.19 17.00 -9.14
N HIS A 24 -11.11 18.30 -9.45
CA HIS A 24 -11.59 18.86 -10.72
C HIS A 24 -10.83 18.34 -11.94
N LEU A 25 -9.52 18.08 -11.80
CA LEU A 25 -8.72 17.46 -12.86
C LEU A 25 -8.99 15.95 -13.02
N GLY A 26 -9.79 15.37 -12.12
CA GLY A 26 -10.24 13.99 -12.19
C GLY A 26 -9.25 13.00 -11.60
N ILE A 27 -8.72 13.27 -10.41
CA ILE A 27 -7.80 12.35 -9.71
C ILE A 27 -8.38 10.93 -9.58
N ILE A 28 -9.70 10.78 -9.46
CA ILE A 28 -10.37 9.47 -9.40
C ILE A 28 -10.06 8.64 -10.64
N ARG A 29 -10.34 9.16 -11.85
CA ARG A 29 -10.07 8.44 -13.11
C ARG A 29 -8.59 8.27 -13.38
N HIS A 30 -7.75 9.22 -12.96
CA HIS A 30 -6.29 9.12 -13.13
C HIS A 30 -5.66 8.09 -12.20
N GLY A 31 -6.01 8.10 -10.91
CA GLY A 31 -5.53 7.13 -9.93
C GLY A 31 -5.95 5.71 -10.26
N ALA A 32 -7.17 5.53 -10.78
CA ALA A 32 -7.66 4.23 -11.23
C ALA A 32 -6.85 3.62 -12.39
N LYS A 33 -6.13 4.43 -13.18
CA LYS A 33 -5.24 3.91 -14.25
C LYS A 33 -4.10 3.07 -13.68
N LEU A 34 -3.50 3.51 -12.57
CA LEU A 34 -2.40 2.79 -11.93
C LEU A 34 -2.88 1.47 -11.31
N LEU A 35 -4.05 1.52 -10.65
CA LEU A 35 -4.73 0.32 -10.14
C LEU A 35 -5.02 -0.68 -11.27
N TYR A 36 -5.59 -0.20 -12.36
CA TYR A 36 -5.90 -1.02 -13.54
C TYR A 36 -4.63 -1.66 -14.12
N ALA A 37 -3.56 -0.87 -14.30
CA ALA A 37 -2.31 -1.35 -14.89
C ALA A 37 -1.66 -2.46 -14.04
N PHE A 38 -1.62 -2.32 -12.71
CA PHE A 38 -1.08 -3.37 -11.85
C PHE A 38 -1.97 -4.62 -11.78
N ALA A 39 -3.29 -4.43 -11.72
CA ALA A 39 -4.24 -5.54 -11.66
C ALA A 39 -4.33 -6.33 -12.98
N GLU A 40 -4.14 -5.67 -14.13
CA GLU A 40 -4.12 -6.30 -15.45
C GLU A 40 -2.80 -7.05 -15.69
N ALA A 41 -1.68 -6.54 -15.18
CA ALA A 41 -0.37 -7.08 -15.45
C ALA A 41 -0.18 -8.53 -14.98
N THR A 42 0.31 -9.39 -15.87
CA THR A 42 0.57 -10.82 -15.62
C THR A 42 2.05 -11.15 -15.44
N VAL A 43 2.96 -10.20 -15.73
CA VAL A 43 4.39 -10.35 -15.40
C VAL A 43 4.63 -10.57 -13.90
N PRO A 44 5.81 -11.06 -13.50
CA PRO A 44 6.23 -11.06 -12.10
C PRO A 44 6.16 -9.65 -11.50
N LYS A 45 5.50 -9.53 -10.35
CA LYS A 45 5.33 -8.29 -9.58
C LYS A 45 5.81 -8.52 -8.15
N ILE A 46 6.75 -7.69 -7.71
CA ILE A 46 7.28 -7.71 -6.34
C ILE A 46 7.18 -6.31 -5.77
N THR A 47 6.65 -6.16 -4.56
CA THR A 47 6.57 -4.87 -3.86
C THR A 47 7.44 -4.90 -2.61
N VAL A 48 8.15 -3.81 -2.35
CA VAL A 48 8.91 -3.57 -1.12
C VAL A 48 8.39 -2.30 -0.47
N ILE A 49 7.67 -2.44 0.63
CA ILE A 49 7.19 -1.30 1.42
C ILE A 49 8.34 -0.84 2.32
N THR A 50 8.86 0.36 2.05
CA THR A 50 10.03 0.88 2.75
C THR A 50 9.64 1.69 3.98
N ARG A 51 8.49 2.39 3.92
CA ARG A 51 7.94 3.16 5.03
C ARG A 51 6.41 3.29 4.93
N LYS A 52 5.85 4.42 4.49
CA LYS A 52 4.40 4.65 4.58
C LYS A 52 3.64 3.92 3.47
N ALA A 53 2.52 3.31 3.83
CA ALA A 53 1.61 2.66 2.90
C ALA A 53 0.18 2.83 3.42
N TYR A 54 -0.46 3.95 3.09
CA TYR A 54 -1.75 4.31 3.67
C TYR A 54 -2.93 4.24 2.69
N GLY A 55 -4.02 3.64 3.17
CA GLY A 55 -5.35 3.71 2.57
C GLY A 55 -5.39 3.31 1.10
N GLY A 56 -6.06 4.14 0.29
CA GLY A 56 -6.18 3.89 -1.15
C GLY A 56 -4.85 3.86 -1.89
N ALA A 57 -3.83 4.59 -1.41
CA ALA A 57 -2.52 4.59 -2.05
C ALA A 57 -1.83 3.23 -1.89
N TYR A 58 -1.90 2.60 -0.70
CA TYR A 58 -1.47 1.21 -0.50
C TYR A 58 -2.13 0.25 -1.47
N CYS A 59 -3.46 0.32 -1.60
CA CYS A 59 -4.18 -0.55 -2.51
C CYS A 59 -3.69 -0.41 -3.96
N VAL A 60 -3.40 0.82 -4.39
CA VAL A 60 -3.00 1.16 -5.75
C VAL A 60 -1.52 0.84 -6.03
N MET A 61 -0.65 0.88 -5.02
CA MET A 61 0.80 0.66 -5.15
C MET A 61 1.19 -0.83 -5.18
N ALA A 62 0.57 -1.61 -6.07
CA ALA A 62 0.88 -3.02 -6.26
C ALA A 62 0.78 -3.85 -4.95
N SER A 63 -0.31 -3.69 -4.20
CA SER A 63 -0.59 -4.51 -3.01
C SER A 63 -0.88 -5.98 -3.34
N LYS A 64 -0.88 -6.85 -2.32
CA LYS A 64 -1.23 -8.29 -2.47
C LYS A 64 -2.60 -8.47 -3.10
N HIS A 65 -3.53 -7.58 -2.73
CA HIS A 65 -4.93 -7.59 -3.15
C HIS A 65 -5.11 -7.45 -4.66
N ILE A 66 -4.11 -6.88 -5.35
CA ILE A 66 -4.13 -6.67 -6.80
C ILE A 66 -3.09 -7.53 -7.52
N ARG A 67 -2.95 -8.77 -7.04
CA ARG A 67 -2.20 -9.86 -7.70
C ARG A 67 -0.69 -9.62 -7.76
N THR A 68 -0.14 -8.88 -6.81
CA THR A 68 1.32 -8.87 -6.61
C THR A 68 1.75 -10.21 -6.04
N ASP A 69 2.82 -10.77 -6.61
CA ASP A 69 3.23 -12.13 -6.30
C ASP A 69 3.86 -12.21 -4.91
N ILE A 70 4.79 -11.29 -4.64
CA ILE A 70 5.55 -11.23 -3.38
C ILE A 70 5.58 -9.79 -2.86
N ASN A 71 5.22 -9.60 -1.60
CA ASN A 71 5.31 -8.34 -0.88
C ASN A 71 6.27 -8.47 0.30
N PHE A 72 7.30 -7.64 0.29
CA PHE A 72 8.19 -7.43 1.41
C PHE A 72 7.84 -6.12 2.12
N ALA A 73 8.09 -6.08 3.42
CA ALA A 73 8.04 -4.84 4.19
C ALA A 73 9.30 -4.69 5.03
N TYR A 74 9.75 -3.46 5.24
CA TYR A 74 10.79 -3.17 6.23
C TYR A 74 10.18 -3.10 7.64
N PRO A 75 10.98 -3.27 8.71
CA PRO A 75 10.51 -3.01 10.08
C PRO A 75 9.97 -1.58 10.26
N SER A 76 10.45 -0.63 9.46
CA SER A 76 9.98 0.76 9.41
C SER A 76 8.67 0.98 8.64
N ALA A 77 8.09 -0.07 8.06
CA ALA A 77 6.89 0.08 7.25
C ALA A 77 5.64 0.32 8.10
N GLU A 78 4.87 1.33 7.72
CA GLU A 78 3.64 1.74 8.38
C GLU A 78 2.48 1.46 7.42
N ILE A 79 1.76 0.35 7.63
CA ILE A 79 0.65 -0.07 6.76
C ILE A 79 -0.66 0.18 7.51
N ALA A 80 -1.46 1.14 7.06
CA ALA A 80 -2.66 1.57 7.76
C ALA A 80 -3.78 2.02 6.83
N VAL A 81 -5.02 2.03 7.32
CA VAL A 81 -6.19 2.53 6.56
C VAL A 81 -6.08 4.04 6.30
N MET A 82 -5.54 4.80 7.24
CA MET A 82 -5.24 6.22 7.14
C MET A 82 -4.17 6.58 8.18
N GLY A 83 -3.62 7.80 8.09
CA GLY A 83 -2.69 8.30 9.10
C GLY A 83 -3.31 8.37 10.50
N ALA A 84 -2.52 8.06 11.53
CA ALA A 84 -3.00 7.93 12.91
C ALA A 84 -3.70 9.19 13.44
N GLU A 85 -3.19 10.38 13.11
CA GLU A 85 -3.82 11.66 13.50
C GLU A 85 -5.23 11.82 12.93
N GLY A 86 -5.43 11.42 11.67
CA GLY A 86 -6.74 11.44 11.01
C GLY A 86 -7.69 10.42 11.65
N ALA A 87 -7.19 9.21 11.90
CA ALA A 87 -7.96 8.15 12.54
C ALA A 87 -8.44 8.54 13.94
N VAL A 88 -7.54 9.08 14.78
CA VAL A 88 -7.87 9.52 16.14
C VAL A 88 -8.91 10.65 16.12
N GLY A 89 -8.79 11.62 15.21
CA GLY A 89 -9.76 12.70 15.08
C GLY A 89 -11.19 12.24 14.75
N VAL A 90 -11.33 11.08 14.12
CA VAL A 90 -12.63 10.47 13.80
C VAL A 90 -13.09 9.54 14.92
N LEU A 91 -12.23 8.62 15.37
CA LEU A 91 -12.56 7.57 16.34
C LEU A 91 -12.77 8.10 17.76
N HIS A 92 -11.98 9.10 18.16
CA HIS A 92 -12.00 9.66 19.52
C HIS A 92 -12.59 11.07 19.55
N ARG A 93 -13.41 11.44 18.56
CA ARG A 93 -13.92 12.81 18.40
C ARG A 93 -14.63 13.32 19.65
N LYS A 94 -15.44 12.46 20.28
CA LYS A 94 -16.24 12.80 21.45
C LYS A 94 -15.35 12.94 22.69
N GLU A 95 -14.48 11.97 22.92
CA GLU A 95 -13.57 11.93 24.06
C GLU A 95 -12.57 13.08 24.02
N ILE A 96 -12.09 13.47 22.83
CA ILE A 96 -11.24 14.66 22.66
C ILE A 96 -12.01 15.93 23.03
N SER A 97 -13.30 16.03 22.70
CA SER A 97 -14.12 17.21 23.04
C SER A 97 -14.50 17.29 24.52
N GLU A 98 -14.52 16.16 25.22
CA GLU A 98 -14.86 16.05 26.64
C GLU A 98 -13.63 16.03 27.56
N ALA A 99 -12.42 15.96 27.01
CA ALA A 99 -11.17 15.90 27.77
C ALA A 99 -10.76 17.27 28.33
N ASP A 100 -10.22 17.26 29.56
CA ASP A 100 -9.68 18.46 30.22
C ASP A 100 -8.54 19.09 29.43
N ASN A 101 -7.73 18.26 28.77
CA ASN A 101 -6.72 18.69 27.80
C ASN A 101 -6.81 17.87 26.52
N ALA A 102 -7.53 18.41 25.54
CA ALA A 102 -7.76 17.80 24.23
C ALA A 102 -6.47 17.47 23.46
N GLU A 103 -5.44 18.32 23.56
CA GLU A 103 -4.17 18.13 22.86
C GLU A 103 -3.37 16.95 23.41
N ASP A 104 -3.25 16.87 24.74
CA ASP A 104 -2.53 15.77 25.38
C ASP A 104 -3.27 14.44 25.20
N TYR A 105 -4.61 14.45 25.30
CA TYR A 105 -5.42 13.27 25.02
C TYR A 105 -5.23 12.81 23.56
N ARG A 106 -5.31 13.73 22.59
CA ARG A 106 -5.10 13.43 21.17
C ARG A 106 -3.71 12.83 20.93
N LYS A 107 -2.64 13.44 21.47
CA LYS A 107 -1.27 12.92 21.32
C LYS A 107 -1.13 11.51 21.88
N SER A 108 -1.66 11.27 23.08
CA SER A 108 -1.60 9.95 23.71
C SER A 108 -2.26 8.87 22.83
N LYS A 109 -3.42 9.18 22.24
CA LYS A 109 -4.15 8.26 21.35
C LYS A 109 -3.48 8.07 20.00
N VAL A 110 -2.82 9.11 19.46
CA VAL A 110 -2.04 8.98 18.23
C VAL A 110 -0.87 8.03 18.43
N SER A 111 -0.10 8.19 19.52
CA SER A 111 1.00 7.28 19.85
C SER A 111 0.51 5.84 20.06
N GLU A 112 -0.60 5.66 20.80
CA GLU A 112 -1.20 4.34 21.02
C GLU A 112 -1.59 3.67 19.69
N LEU A 113 -2.22 4.42 18.77
CA LEU A 113 -2.67 3.90 17.48
C LEU A 113 -1.48 3.59 16.55
N GLN A 114 -0.43 4.42 16.58
CA GLN A 114 0.80 4.17 15.84
C GLN A 114 1.47 2.87 16.30
N GLU A 115 1.65 2.67 17.61
CA GLU A 115 2.26 1.46 18.15
C GLU A 115 1.45 0.20 17.79
N LYS A 116 0.13 0.25 17.94
CA LYS A 116 -0.74 -0.92 17.73
C LYS A 116 -0.93 -1.27 16.26
N PHE A 117 -1.09 -0.28 15.39
CA PHE A 117 -1.60 -0.49 14.03
C PHE A 117 -0.67 -0.01 12.92
N ALA A 118 0.25 0.93 13.17
CA ALA A 118 1.16 1.44 12.15
C ALA A 118 2.48 0.65 12.12
N ASN A 119 2.38 -0.69 12.09
CA ASN A 119 3.53 -1.59 11.99
C ASN A 119 3.26 -2.68 10.92
N PRO A 120 4.30 -3.30 10.35
CA PRO A 120 4.12 -4.24 9.25
C PRO A 120 3.59 -5.60 9.70
N TYR A 121 3.69 -5.91 11.00
CA TYR A 121 3.40 -7.23 11.55
C TYR A 121 1.91 -7.56 11.49
N VAL A 122 1.03 -6.58 11.74
CA VAL A 122 -0.43 -6.76 11.60
C VAL A 122 -0.82 -7.17 10.17
N ALA A 123 -0.17 -6.59 9.15
CA ALA A 123 -0.42 -6.95 7.76
C ALA A 123 0.23 -8.31 7.39
N ALA A 124 1.37 -8.64 8.00
CA ALA A 124 2.03 -9.93 7.83
C ALA A 124 1.23 -11.09 8.43
N GLU A 125 0.63 -10.92 9.63
CA GLU A 125 -0.25 -11.92 10.25
C GLU A 125 -1.46 -12.28 9.37
N ARG A 126 -1.91 -11.34 8.54
CA ARG A 126 -3.01 -11.54 7.58
C ARG A 126 -2.56 -12.11 6.24
N GLY A 127 -1.26 -12.31 6.03
CA GLY A 127 -0.68 -12.78 4.77
C GLY A 127 -0.68 -11.73 3.64
N TYR A 128 -0.85 -10.45 3.97
CA TYR A 128 -0.77 -9.37 2.97
C TYR A 128 0.69 -9.02 2.64
N ILE A 129 1.57 -9.24 3.61
CA ILE A 129 3.03 -9.16 3.50
C ILE A 129 3.57 -10.56 3.67
N ASP A 130 4.38 -11.03 2.71
CA ASP A 130 4.96 -12.37 2.72
C ASP A 130 6.10 -12.49 3.73
N GLU A 131 6.87 -11.40 3.89
CA GLU A 131 7.98 -11.37 4.85
C GLU A 131 8.34 -9.93 5.26
N VAL A 132 8.60 -9.71 6.54
CA VAL A 132 9.25 -8.50 7.04
C VAL A 132 10.77 -8.71 7.00
N ILE A 133 11.49 -7.88 6.24
CA ILE A 133 12.92 -8.05 5.96
C ILE A 133 13.74 -6.83 6.38
N GLU A 134 14.96 -7.05 6.84
CA GLU A 134 15.93 -5.96 7.03
C GLU A 134 16.29 -5.29 5.69
N PRO A 135 16.41 -3.95 5.62
CA PRO A 135 16.72 -3.23 4.38
C PRO A 135 17.98 -3.72 3.64
N ALA A 136 18.98 -4.19 4.39
CA ALA A 136 20.22 -4.74 3.82
C ALA A 136 19.98 -6.04 3.00
N HIS A 137 18.90 -6.76 3.28
CA HIS A 137 18.57 -8.02 2.61
C HIS A 137 17.68 -7.84 1.36
N THR A 138 17.28 -6.62 1.01
CA THR A 138 16.38 -6.36 -0.12
C THR A 138 16.89 -6.95 -1.42
N ARG A 139 18.15 -6.66 -1.79
CA ARG A 139 18.72 -7.17 -3.05
C ARG A 139 18.73 -8.71 -3.15
N PRO A 140 19.29 -9.47 -2.19
CA PRO A 140 19.26 -10.93 -2.28
C PRO A 140 17.85 -11.51 -2.25
N LYS A 141 16.91 -10.88 -1.52
CA LYS A 141 15.49 -11.27 -1.51
C LYS A 141 14.84 -11.07 -2.88
N LEU A 142 15.06 -9.92 -3.52
CA LEU A 142 14.55 -9.62 -4.86
C LEU A 142 15.09 -10.60 -5.91
N ILE A 143 16.39 -10.91 -5.87
CA ILE A 143 16.99 -11.90 -6.79
C ILE A 143 16.30 -13.26 -6.64
N ARG A 144 16.15 -13.74 -5.40
CA ARG A 144 15.49 -15.03 -5.13
C ARG A 144 14.02 -15.03 -5.59
N ALA A 145 13.29 -13.96 -5.31
CA ALA A 145 11.91 -13.78 -5.73
C ALA A 145 11.77 -13.80 -7.26
N LEU A 146 12.62 -13.08 -8.00
CA LEU A 146 12.62 -13.10 -9.46
C LEU A 146 12.96 -14.49 -10.02
N SER A 147 13.96 -15.19 -9.46
CA SER A 147 14.30 -16.55 -9.88
C SER A 147 13.15 -17.54 -9.65
N LEU A 148 12.38 -17.37 -8.58
CA LEU A 148 11.18 -18.19 -8.31
C LEU A 148 10.08 -17.89 -9.35
N LEU A 149 9.90 -16.62 -9.70
CA LEU A 149 8.82 -16.15 -10.57
C LEU A 149 9.16 -16.21 -12.08
N GLN A 150 10.37 -16.65 -12.46
CA GLN A 150 10.82 -16.66 -13.86
C GLN A 150 9.88 -17.45 -14.80
N ASN A 151 9.22 -18.48 -14.27
CA ASN A 151 8.31 -19.35 -15.01
C ASN A 151 6.83 -19.05 -14.73
N LYS A 152 6.53 -17.89 -14.15
CA LYS A 152 5.16 -17.46 -13.87
C LYS A 152 4.34 -17.47 -15.17
N ARG A 153 3.19 -18.13 -15.13
CA ARG A 153 2.17 -18.09 -16.18
C ARG A 153 0.85 -17.71 -15.53
N ASP A 154 0.28 -16.62 -16.01
CA ASP A 154 -1.00 -16.10 -15.54
C ASP A 154 -1.75 -15.55 -16.76
N SER A 155 -3.07 -15.57 -16.70
CA SER A 155 -3.93 -15.18 -17.82
C SER A 155 -5.13 -14.41 -17.32
N ASN A 156 -5.53 -13.39 -18.08
CA ASN A 156 -6.73 -12.63 -17.80
C ASN A 156 -7.97 -13.28 -18.47
N PRO A 157 -9.19 -13.00 -17.97
CA PRO A 157 -10.42 -13.46 -18.61
C PRO A 157 -10.49 -13.04 -20.09
N PRO A 158 -11.06 -13.89 -20.98
CA PRO A 158 -11.10 -13.62 -22.41
C PRO A 158 -11.94 -12.37 -22.71
N LYS A 159 -11.36 -11.46 -23.49
CA LYS A 159 -11.97 -10.20 -23.93
C LYS A 159 -11.26 -9.71 -25.19
N LYS A 160 -11.88 -8.80 -25.97
CA LYS A 160 -11.19 -8.12 -27.08
C LYS A 160 -10.07 -7.22 -26.54
N HIS A 161 -10.40 -6.41 -25.54
CA HIS A 161 -9.51 -5.62 -24.71
C HIS A 161 -10.29 -5.21 -23.45
N GLY A 162 -9.62 -4.65 -22.44
CA GLY A 162 -10.31 -4.04 -21.31
C GLY A 162 -10.75 -2.60 -21.59
N ASN A 163 -11.38 -1.98 -20.59
CA ASN A 163 -11.86 -0.59 -20.66
C ASN A 163 -11.21 0.22 -19.54
N ILE A 164 -9.91 0.50 -19.70
CA ILE A 164 -9.16 1.33 -18.77
C ILE A 164 -9.79 2.72 -18.66
N PRO A 165 -9.84 3.35 -17.48
CA PRO A 165 -10.19 4.76 -17.35
C PRO A 165 -9.27 5.64 -18.21
N LEU A 166 -9.81 6.67 -18.87
CA LEU A 166 -9.07 7.61 -19.73
C LEU A 166 -9.17 9.06 -19.24
#